data_AF-A0AAD3TSV0-F1
#
_entry.id   AF-A0AAD3TSV0-F1
#
_cell.length_a   1.000
_cell.length_b   1.000
_cell.length_c   1.000
_cell.angle_alpha   90.00
_cell.angle_beta   90.00
_cell.angle_gamma   90.00
#
_symmetry.space_group_name_H-M   'P 1'
#
loop_
_entity.id
_entity.type
_entity.pdbx_description
1 polymer ?
#
loop_
_entity_poly.entity_id
_entity_poly.type
_entity_poly.pdbx_seq_one_letter_code
_entity_poly.pdbx_strand_id
1 'polypeptide(L)'
;MSNPQVQAQIDEVAQRKATAQTHRGQESRVSAAKLAKNKRLPATMVTPGGKVEASKKAKRGKKKKSEVAREKAMDRIEQSAVKARAVEERKAKRQRAKTAWD
;
A
#
# COMPACT_ATOMS: atom_id res chain seq x y z
N MET A 1 -10.87 7.95 49.04
CA MET A 1 -9.42 8.18 49.14
C MET A 1 -8.74 7.09 48.32
N SER A 2 -8.10 7.44 47.21
CA SER A 2 -7.37 6.47 46.38
C SER A 2 -6.12 6.02 47.14
N ASN A 3 -5.96 4.70 47.29
CA ASN A 3 -4.82 4.14 48.02
C ASN A 3 -3.55 4.34 47.18
N PRO A 4 -2.56 5.12 47.64
CA PRO A 4 -1.38 5.50 46.83
C PRO A 4 -0.57 4.30 46.34
N GLN A 5 -0.68 3.17 47.05
CA GLN A 5 0.01 1.93 46.70
C GLN A 5 -0.57 1.23 45.46
N VAL A 6 -1.89 1.38 45.24
CA VAL A 6 -2.56 0.87 44.03
C VAL A 6 -2.21 1.72 42.82
N GLN A 7 -2.09 3.04 43.01
CA GLN A 7 -1.69 3.95 41.93
C GLN A 7 -0.26 3.66 41.44
N ALA A 8 0.68 3.44 42.37
CA ALA A 8 2.05 3.08 42.04
C ALA A 8 2.15 1.75 41.26
N GLN A 9 1.34 0.75 41.61
CA GLN A 9 1.28 -0.52 40.87
C GLN A 9 0.70 -0.36 39.46
N ILE A 10 -0.30 0.51 39.29
CA ILE A 10 -0.87 0.82 37.98
C ILE A 10 0.19 1.50 37.09
N ASP A 11 0.92 2.46 37.64
CA ASP A 11 1.96 3.19 36.92
C ASP A 11 3.14 2.26 36.53
N GLU A 12 3.53 1.35 37.42
CA GLU A 12 4.55 0.33 37.15
C GLU A 12 4.12 -0.65 36.05
N VAL A 13 2.87 -1.13 36.09
CA VAL A 13 2.31 -1.99 35.04
C VAL A 13 2.17 -1.25 33.71
N ALA A 14 1.82 0.04 33.73
CA ALA A 14 1.76 0.88 32.54
C ALA A 14 3.15 1.08 31.92
N GLN A 15 4.19 1.31 32.72
CA GLN A 15 5.58 1.40 32.26
C GLN A 15 6.09 0.07 31.70
N ARG A 16 5.79 -1.06 32.35
CA ARG A 16 6.13 -2.40 31.86
C ARG A 16 5.42 -2.72 30.53
N LYS A 17 4.15 -2.36 30.38
CA LYS A 17 3.42 -2.56 29.11
C LYS A 17 3.90 -1.61 28.00
N ALA A 18 4.31 -0.38 28.33
CA ALA A 18 4.89 0.55 27.36
C ALA A 18 6.24 0.06 26.81
N THR A 19 7.01 -0.69 27.61
CA THR A 19 8.33 -1.24 27.24
C THR A 19 8.27 -2.66 26.67
N ALA A 20 7.14 -3.37 26.80
CA ALA A 20 7.00 -4.76 26.36
C ALA A 20 6.77 -4.97 24.85
N GLN A 21 6.61 -3.91 24.04
CA GLN A 21 6.42 -4.05 22.58
C GLN A 21 7.69 -4.02 21.74
N THR A 22 8.87 -4.08 22.35
CA THR A 22 10.09 -4.47 21.67
C THR A 22 10.65 -5.71 22.37
N HIS A 23 10.63 -6.86 21.68
CA HIS A 23 11.43 -7.98 22.14
C HIS A 23 12.87 -7.49 22.33
N ARG A 24 13.36 -7.50 23.56
CA ARG A 24 14.75 -7.16 23.90
C ARG A 24 15.65 -8.15 23.15
N GLY A 25 16.21 -7.72 22.01
CA GLY A 25 17.03 -8.55 21.12
C GLY A 25 16.46 -8.87 19.74
N GLN A 26 15.25 -8.41 19.37
CA GLN A 26 14.83 -8.44 17.97
C GLN A 26 15.36 -7.21 17.24
N GLU A 27 16.57 -7.33 16.70
CA GLU A 27 16.99 -6.46 15.61
C GLU A 27 16.00 -6.60 14.46
N SER A 28 15.36 -5.51 14.08
CA SER A 28 14.49 -5.48 12.91
C SER A 28 15.30 -5.90 11.69
N ARG A 29 15.08 -7.14 11.21
CA ARG A 29 15.68 -7.67 9.97
C ARG A 29 15.33 -6.85 8.72
N VAL A 30 14.44 -5.87 8.84
CA VAL A 30 14.00 -4.99 7.77
C VAL A 30 14.50 -3.57 8.03
N SER A 31 15.17 -2.98 7.04
CA SER A 31 15.66 -1.60 7.15
C SER A 31 14.52 -0.60 7.35
N ALA A 32 14.76 0.45 8.13
CA ALA A 32 13.78 1.52 8.39
C ALA A 32 13.23 2.12 7.09
N ALA A 33 14.05 2.21 6.05
CA ALA A 33 13.64 2.69 4.72
C ALA A 33 12.61 1.76 4.03
N LYS A 34 12.68 0.44 4.23
CA LYS A 34 11.70 -0.52 3.69
C LYS A 34 10.38 -0.45 4.45
N LEU A 35 10.44 -0.29 5.78
CA LEU A 35 9.26 -0.12 6.63
C LEU A 35 8.51 1.17 6.30
N ALA A 36 9.23 2.29 6.13
CA ALA A 36 8.64 3.58 5.77
C ALA A 36 7.94 3.60 4.39
N LYS A 37 8.37 2.73 3.46
CA LYS A 37 7.79 2.60 2.11
C LYS A 37 6.65 1.58 2.04
N ASN A 38 6.33 0.89 3.13
CA ASN A 38 5.28 -0.13 3.14
C ASN A 38 3.89 0.53 3.07
N LYS A 39 3.09 0.16 2.05
CA LYS A 39 1.74 0.68 1.85
C LYS A 39 0.69 0.09 2.80
N ARG A 40 0.96 -1.09 3.37
CA ARG A 40 0.05 -1.85 4.24
C ARG A 40 0.20 -1.47 5.72
N LEU A 41 1.34 -0.87 6.10
CA LEU A 41 1.53 -0.40 7.46
C LEU A 41 0.77 0.92 7.68
N PRO A 42 0.16 1.11 8.86
CA PRO A 42 -0.48 2.36 9.19
C PRO A 42 0.55 3.48 9.12
N ALA A 43 0.12 4.62 8.60
CA ALA A 43 0.97 5.80 8.44
C ALA A 43 1.30 6.49 9.78
N THR A 44 1.12 5.79 10.90
CA THR A 44 1.37 6.28 12.24
C THR A 44 2.38 5.35 12.88
N MET A 45 3.58 5.87 13.11
CA MET A 45 4.60 5.17 13.87
C MET A 45 4.34 5.47 15.35
N VAL A 46 4.17 4.43 16.18
CA VAL A 46 4.17 4.61 17.63
C VAL A 46 5.64 4.73 18.04
N THR A 47 6.03 5.92 18.49
CA THR A 47 7.37 6.12 19.04
C THR A 47 7.53 5.34 20.36
N PRO A 48 8.76 4.99 20.78
CA PRO A 48 8.99 4.29 22.05
C PRO A 48 8.41 5.00 23.30
N GLY A 49 8.06 6.29 23.19
CA GLY A 49 7.36 7.06 24.22
C GLY A 49 5.82 7.03 24.12
N GLY A 50 5.23 6.11 23.34
CA GLY A 50 3.78 5.94 23.20
C GLY A 50 3.08 7.03 22.38
N LYS A 51 3.81 7.98 21.81
CA LYS A 51 3.23 9.06 20.97
C LYS A 51 3.06 8.57 19.54
N VAL A 52 1.85 8.72 19.03
CA VAL A 52 1.45 8.40 17.65
C VAL A 52 1.76 9.60 16.77
N GLU A 53 2.87 9.55 16.01
CA GLU A 53 3.16 10.62 15.05
C GLU A 53 2.44 10.37 13.72
N ALA A 54 1.66 11.37 13.27
CA ALA A 54 1.04 11.34 11.95
C ALA A 54 2.11 11.47 10.85
N SER A 55 2.18 10.51 9.92
CA SER A 55 3.12 10.56 8.80
C SER A 55 2.88 11.80 7.94
N LYS A 56 3.97 12.56 7.72
CA LYS A 56 4.08 13.63 6.71
C LYS A 56 4.13 13.04 5.29
N LYS A 57 3.18 12.17 4.91
CA LYS A 57 3.08 11.66 3.54
C LYS A 57 2.78 12.84 2.63
N ALA A 58 3.80 13.29 1.89
CA ALA A 58 3.65 14.34 0.89
C ALA A 58 2.57 13.91 -0.12
N LYS A 59 1.53 14.75 -0.29
CA LYS A 59 0.56 14.59 -1.39
C LYS A 59 1.37 14.57 -2.69
N ARG A 60 1.42 13.41 -3.36
CA ARG A 60 2.08 13.30 -4.67
C ARG A 60 1.28 14.16 -5.65
N GLY A 61 1.74 15.38 -5.91
CA GLY A 61 1.20 16.24 -6.94
C GLY A 61 1.27 15.56 -8.32
N LYS A 62 0.36 15.93 -9.22
CA LYS A 62 0.38 15.48 -10.61
C LYS A 62 1.70 15.91 -11.25
N LYS A 63 2.68 15.01 -11.36
CA LYS A 63 3.92 15.26 -12.10
C LYS A 63 3.58 15.39 -13.59
N LYS A 64 4.08 16.43 -14.26
CA LYS A 64 4.03 16.53 -15.73
C LYS A 64 4.69 15.28 -16.31
N LYS A 65 3.93 14.50 -17.09
CA LYS A 65 4.44 13.29 -17.74
C LYS A 65 5.47 13.72 -18.81
N SER A 66 6.64 13.09 -18.81
CA SER A 66 7.64 13.28 -19.86
C SER A 66 7.11 12.83 -21.22
N GLU A 67 7.68 13.34 -22.31
CA GLU A 67 7.31 12.95 -23.68
C GLU A 67 7.44 11.43 -23.89
N VAL A 68 8.51 10.82 -23.39
CA VAL A 68 8.71 9.36 -23.41
C VAL A 68 7.55 8.59 -22.75
N ALA A 69 6.95 9.14 -21.69
CA ALA A 69 5.80 8.53 -21.02
C ALA A 69 4.49 8.73 -21.79
N ARG A 70 4.41 9.74 -22.67
CA ARG A 70 3.27 9.95 -23.58
C ARG A 70 3.37 9.03 -24.78
N GLU A 71 4.54 8.92 -25.40
CA GLU A 71 4.80 8.00 -26.53
C GLU A 71 4.49 6.55 -26.13
N LYS A 72 5.07 6.08 -25.01
CA LYS A 72 4.78 4.74 -24.48
C LYS A 72 3.30 4.51 -24.11
N ALA A 73 2.56 5.58 -23.83
CA ALA A 73 1.12 5.47 -23.60
C ALA A 73 0.35 5.31 -24.91
N MET A 74 0.76 6.00 -25.97
CA MET A 74 0.18 5.85 -27.31
C MET A 74 0.44 4.45 -27.88
N ASP A 75 1.66 3.93 -27.77
CA ASP A 75 1.98 2.56 -28.21
C ASP A 75 1.07 1.51 -27.56
N ARG A 76 0.78 1.68 -26.27
CA ARG A 76 -0.12 0.77 -25.54
C ARG A 76 -1.57 0.90 -26.01
N ILE A 77 -2.00 2.09 -26.38
CA ILE A 77 -3.35 2.31 -26.93
C ILE A 77 -3.45 1.61 -28.28
N GLU A 78 -2.45 1.77 -29.15
CA GLU A 78 -2.42 1.14 -30.46
C GLU A 78 -2.41 -0.40 -30.37
N GLN A 79 -1.55 -0.97 -29.51
CA GLN A 79 -1.55 -2.41 -29.24
C GLN A 79 -2.89 -2.93 -28.72
N SER A 80 -3.59 -2.13 -27.91
CA SER A 80 -4.90 -2.51 -27.37
C SER A 80 -5.98 -2.46 -28.45
N ALA A 81 -5.92 -1.49 -29.36
CA ALA A 81 -6.83 -1.39 -30.51
C ALA A 81 -6.67 -2.58 -31.46
N VAL A 82 -5.44 -3.00 -31.75
CA VAL A 82 -5.17 -4.19 -32.58
C VAL A 82 -5.76 -5.45 -31.94
N LYS A 83 -5.56 -5.63 -30.62
CA LYS A 83 -6.14 -6.77 -29.90
C LYS A 83 -7.67 -6.76 -29.90
N ALA A 84 -8.28 -5.59 -29.74
CA ALA A 84 -9.74 -5.46 -29.78
C ALA A 84 -10.31 -5.88 -31.14
N ARG A 85 -9.71 -5.39 -32.24
CA ARG A 85 -10.10 -5.78 -33.61
C ARG A 85 -9.97 -7.28 -33.84
N ALA A 86 -8.87 -7.90 -33.40
CA ALA A 86 -8.68 -9.35 -33.54
C ALA A 86 -9.74 -10.17 -32.78
N VAL A 87 -10.17 -9.70 -31.60
CA VAL A 87 -11.26 -10.33 -30.83
C VAL A 87 -12.61 -10.16 -31.53
N GLU A 88 -12.90 -8.97 -32.05
CA GLU A 88 -14.14 -8.70 -32.79
C GLU A 88 -14.22 -9.52 -34.07
N GLU A 89 -13.14 -9.62 -34.84
CA GLU A 89 -13.08 -10.43 -36.05
C GLU A 89 -13.29 -11.91 -35.74
N ARG A 90 -12.67 -12.42 -34.65
CA ARG A 90 -12.88 -13.80 -34.19
C ARG A 90 -14.33 -14.04 -33.78
N LYS A 91 -14.97 -13.09 -33.10
CA LYS A 91 -16.39 -13.16 -32.74
C LYS A 91 -17.28 -13.13 -33.98
N ALA A 92 -17.02 -12.23 -34.93
CA ALA A 92 -17.75 -12.13 -36.19
C ALA A 92 -17.64 -13.41 -37.02
N LYS A 93 -16.45 -14.01 -37.10
CA LYS A 93 -16.24 -15.31 -37.76
C LYS A 93 -17.05 -16.42 -37.11
N ARG A 94 -17.11 -16.47 -35.77
CA ARG A 94 -17.94 -17.44 -35.04
C ARG A 94 -19.43 -17.23 -35.28
N GLN A 95 -19.89 -15.97 -35.29
CA GLN A 95 -21.29 -15.66 -35.57
C GLN A 95 -21.66 -16.04 -37.01
N ARG A 96 -20.86 -15.67 -38.00
CA ARG A 96 -21.06 -16.08 -39.40
C ARG A 96 -21.11 -17.60 -39.56
N ALA A 97 -20.21 -18.33 -38.89
CA ALA A 97 -20.21 -19.79 -38.92
C ALA A 97 -21.46 -20.37 -38.27
N LYS A 98 -21.93 -19.80 -37.16
CA LYS A 98 -23.16 -20.24 -36.49
C LYS A 98 -24.39 -20.00 -37.36
N THR A 99 -24.53 -18.81 -37.94
CA THR A 99 -25.65 -18.45 -38.83
C THR A 99 -25.61 -19.14 -40.19
N ALA A 100 -24.49 -19.73 -40.60
CA ALA A 100 -24.40 -20.51 -41.83
C ALA A 100 -24.89 -21.97 -41.66
N TRP A 101 -25.11 -22.39 -40.41
CA TRP A 101 -25.60 -23.73 -40.05
C TRP A 101 -27.05 -23.71 -39.57
N ASP A 102 -27.61 -22.53 -39.27
CA ASP A 102 -29.04 -22.29 -39.02
C ASP A 102 -29.74 -21.98 -40.36
#